data_AF-A0A929EQW1-F1
#
_entry.id   AF-A0A929EQW1-F1
#
_cell.length_a   1.000
_cell.length_b   1.000
_cell.length_c   1.000
_cell.angle_alpha   90.00
_cell.angle_beta   90.00
_cell.angle_gamma   90.00
#
_symmetry.space_group_name_H-M   'P 1'
#
loop_
_entity.id
_entity.type
_entity.pdbx_description
1 polymer ?
#
loop_
_entity_poly.entity_id
_entity_poly.type
_entity_poly.pdbx_seq_one_letter_code
_entity_poly.pdbx_strand_id
1 'polypeptide(L)' 'IHMSNTIIEAGEELALEPMSYHLMFTDLCPVIFTEGGKVTISFEFKKSGVIDIEVPLKSAW' A
#
# COMPACT_ATOMS: atom_id res chain seq x y z
N ILE A 1 10.57 6.25 10.28
CA ILE A 1 11.02 7.34 9.38
C ILE A 1 10.02 7.39 8.24
N HIS A 2 9.44 8.54 7.94
CA HIS A 2 8.54 8.68 6.79
C HIS A 2 9.38 8.80 5.52
N MET A 3 9.15 7.91 4.55
CA MET A 3 9.85 7.89 3.27
C MET A 3 8.85 8.14 2.16
N SER A 4 9.10 9.15 1.32
CA SER A 4 8.22 9.53 0.21
C SER A 4 8.44 8.68 -1.05
N ASN A 5 9.59 8.01 -1.15
CA ASN A 5 9.90 7.07 -2.20
C ASN A 5 10.90 6.01 -1.70
N THR A 6 10.98 4.90 -2.43
CA THR A 6 11.92 3.81 -2.18
C THR A 6 12.43 3.26 -3.51
N ILE A 7 13.67 2.77 -3.51
CA ILE A 7 14.26 2.06 -4.65
C ILE A 7 14.19 0.57 -4.34
N ILE A 8 13.70 -0.21 -5.30
CA ILE A 8 13.76 -1.68 -5.27
C ILE A 8 14.80 -2.07 -6.32
N GLU A 9 15.93 -2.63 -5.88
CA GLU A 9 17.00 -3.03 -6.78
C GLU A 9 16.64 -4.32 -7.54
N ALA A 10 17.34 -4.56 -8.65
CA ALA A 10 17.08 -5.74 -9.47
C ALA A 10 17.33 -7.04 -8.68
N GLY A 11 16.32 -7.90 -8.62
CA GLY A 11 16.38 -9.16 -7.88
C GLY A 11 16.06 -9.04 -6.38
N GLU A 12 15.77 -7.84 -5.90
CA GLU A 12 15.28 -7.62 -4.54
C GLU A 12 13.75 -7.60 -4.46
N GLU A 13 13.24 -7.75 -3.25
CA GLU A 13 11.82 -7.69 -2.92
C GLU A 13 11.59 -6.72 -1.76
N LEU A 14 10.54 -5.92 -1.84
CA LEU A 14 10.06 -5.08 -0.74
C LEU A 14 8.74 -5.66 -0.20
N ALA A 15 8.80 -6.26 0.99
CA ALA A 15 7.63 -6.74 1.69
C ALA A 15 6.99 -5.64 2.56
N LEU A 16 5.67 -5.46 2.41
CA LEU A 16 4.87 -4.57 3.24
C LEU A 16 4.14 -5.40 4.30
N GLU A 17 4.60 -5.31 5.56
CA GLU A 17 4.15 -6.17 6.65
C GLU A 17 4.05 -5.41 7.98
N PRO A 18 3.20 -5.88 8.92
CA PRO A 18 3.17 -5.33 10.28
C PRO A 18 4.58 -5.32 10.90
N MET A 19 4.90 -4.25 11.63
CA MET A 19 6.22 -4.04 12.26
C MET A 19 7.41 -3.91 11.29
N SER A 20 7.15 -3.89 9.98
CA SER A 20 8.13 -3.61 8.92
C SER A 20 7.69 -2.37 8.12
N TYR A 21 8.08 -2.27 6.85
CA TYR A 21 7.54 -1.29 5.92
C TYR A 21 6.03 -1.42 5.82
N HIS A 22 5.33 -0.28 5.84
CA HIS A 22 3.89 -0.22 5.71
C HIS A 22 3.48 1.12 5.08
N LEU A 23 2.32 1.13 4.45
CA LEU A 23 1.72 2.35 3.92
C LEU A 23 0.84 2.97 5.00
N MET A 24 1.07 4.26 5.27
CA MET A 24 0.23 5.04 6.16
C MET A 24 -0.71 5.90 5.33
N PHE A 25 -2.00 5.56 5.36
CA PHE A 25 -3.04 6.39 4.74
C PHE A 25 -3.50 7.45 5.75
N THR A 26 -3.56 8.70 5.31
CA THR A 26 -3.99 9.85 6.12
C THR A 26 -5.18 10.53 5.45
N ASP A 27 -5.96 11.30 6.21
CA ASP A 27 -7.11 12.07 5.71
C ASP A 27 -8.17 11.25 4.97
N LEU A 28 -8.35 9.99 5.38
CA LEU A 28 -9.33 9.08 4.82
C LEU A 28 -10.77 9.49 5.17
N CYS A 29 -11.68 9.40 4.21
CA CYS A 29 -13.12 9.49 4.48
C CYS A 29 -13.61 8.20 5.16
N PRO A 30 -14.08 8.23 6.42
CA PRO A 30 -14.36 7.03 7.21
C PRO A 30 -15.53 6.20 6.70
N VAL A 31 -16.36 6.74 5.80
CA VAL A 31 -17.58 6.08 5.29
C VAL A 31 -17.28 4.91 4.35
N ILE A 32 -16.04 4.80 3.84
CA ILE A 32 -15.71 3.89 2.73
C ILE A 32 -14.97 2.63 3.20
N PHE A 33 -14.41 2.62 4.42
CA PHE A 33 -13.55 1.54 4.90
C PHE A 33 -14.31 0.53 5.76
N THR A 34 -15.15 -0.28 5.12
CA THR A 34 -15.88 -1.38 5.78
C THR A 34 -15.19 -2.71 5.57
N GLU A 35 -15.25 -3.59 6.57
CA GLU A 35 -14.74 -4.96 6.48
C GLU A 35 -15.33 -5.70 5.26
N GLY A 36 -14.48 -6.48 4.57
CA GLY A 36 -14.86 -7.19 3.35
C GLY A 36 -14.94 -6.29 2.10
N GLY A 37 -14.87 -4.97 2.27
CA GLY A 37 -14.63 -4.03 1.18
C GLY A 37 -13.27 -4.25 0.53
N LYS A 38 -13.06 -3.65 -0.64
CA LYS A 38 -11.79 -3.71 -1.35
C LYS A 38 -11.34 -2.30 -1.70
N VAL A 39 -10.03 -2.09 -1.62
CA VAL A 39 -9.39 -0.84 -2.04
C VAL A 39 -8.36 -1.12 -3.10
N THR A 40 -8.36 -0.30 -4.15
CA THR A 40 -7.31 -0.32 -5.16
C THR A 40 -6.21 0.64 -4.75
N ILE A 41 -4.98 0.14 -4.68
CA ILE A 41 -3.78 0.93 -4.43
C ILE A 41 -2.99 0.96 -5.72
N SER A 42 -2.73 2.17 -6.24
CA SER A 42 -1.92 2.39 -7.43
C SER A 42 -0.49 2.74 -7.05
N PHE A 43 0.46 1.90 -7.46
CA PHE A 43 1.89 2.13 -7.28
C PHE A 43 2.48 2.68 -8.57
N GLU A 44 3.01 3.90 -8.52
CA GLU A 44 3.71 4.50 -9.65
C GLU A 44 5.21 4.19 -9.59
N PHE A 45 5.70 3.42 -10.56
CA PHE A 45 7.10 3.10 -10.75
C PHE A 45 7.67 3.89 -11.91
N LYS A 46 8.68 4.71 -11.64
CA LYS A 46 9.34 5.57 -12.64
C LYS A 46 9.76 4.84 -13.93
N LYS A 47 10.13 3.56 -13.85
CA LYS A 47 10.61 2.76 -14.99
C LYS A 47 9.61 1.73 -15.52
N SER A 48 8.57 1.42 -14.75
CA SER A 48 7.64 0.32 -15.04
C SER A 48 6.19 0.76 -15.20
N GLY A 49 5.90 2.06 -15.01
CA GLY A 49 4.55 2.61 -15.09
C GLY A 49 3.77 2.42 -13.80
N VAL A 50 2.45 2.37 -13.92
CA VAL A 50 1.53 2.23 -12.77
C VAL A 50 1.10 0.78 -12.62
N ILE A 51 1.12 0.26 -11.40
CA ILE A 51 0.61 -1.06 -11.04
C ILE A 51 -0.53 -0.87 -10.03
N ASP A 52 -1.70 -1.41 -10.36
CA ASP A 52 -2.85 -1.40 -9.47
C ASP A 52 -2.97 -2.72 -8.72
N ILE A 53 -3.11 -2.64 -7.41
CA ILE A 53 -3.29 -3.79 -6.52
C ILE A 53 -4.60 -3.64 -5.77
N GLU A 54 -5.45 -4.66 -5.84
CA GLU A 54 -6.68 -4.74 -5.07
C GLU A 54 -6.40 -5.41 -3.72
N VAL A 55 -6.66 -4.69 -2.62
CA VAL A 55 -6.41 -5.16 -1.25
C VAL A 55 -7.73 -5.25 -0.49
N PRO A 56 -8.04 -6.38 0.15
CA PRO A 56 -9.23 -6.50 0.98
C PRO A 56 -9.07 -5.73 2.29
N LEU A 57 -10.13 -5.03 2.69
CA LEU A 57 -10.22 -4.40 4.00
C LEU A 57 -10.55 -5.46 5.06
N LYS A 58 -9.63 -5.62 6.00
CA LYS A 58 -9.79 -6.49 7.16
C LYS A 58 -10.03 -5.65 8.41
N SER A 59 -10.90 -6.12 9.29
CA SER A 59 -11.03 -5.55 10.62
C SER A 59 -9.70 -5.67 11.38
N ALA A 60 -9.45 -4.75 12.30
CA ALA A 60 -8.25 -4.76 13.14
C ALA A 60 -8.33 -5.78 14.31
N TRP A 61 -9.45 -6.51 14.42
CA TRP A 61 -9.77 -7.44 15.49
C TRP A 61 -9.65 -8.89 15.04
#